data_AF-A0A2V7N0Z7-F1
#
_entry.id   AF-A0A2V7N0Z7-F1
#
_cell.length_a   1.000
_cell.length_b   1.000
_cell.length_c   1.000
_cell.angle_alpha   90.00
_cell.angle_beta   90.00
_cell.angle_gamma   90.00
#
_symmetry.space_group_name_H-M   'P 1'
#
loop_
_entity.id
_entity.type
_entity.pdbx_description
1 polymer ?
#
loop_
_entity_poly.entity_id
_entity_poly.type
_entity_poly.pdbx_seq_one_letter_code
_entity_poly.pdbx_strand_id
1 'polypeptide(L)' 'MEKPQLKEHDGMTCRSCGNEERASEGYPCSDCGTFICLICTFRGVTRCKTCEEKVKSKLA' A
#
# COMPACT_ATOMS: atom_id res chain seq x y z
N MET A 1 -35.67 -10.62 3.62
CA MET A 1 -34.77 -9.68 2.94
C MET A 1 -33.48 -10.40 2.58
N GLU A 2 -33.21 -10.56 1.28
CA GLU A 2 -31.90 -10.99 0.80
C GLU A 2 -30.94 -9.81 0.93
N LYS A 3 -29.82 -9.99 1.64
CA LYS A 3 -28.79 -8.94 1.76
C LYS A 3 -28.11 -8.76 0.39
N PRO A 4 -27.94 -7.53 -0.11
CA PRO A 4 -27.23 -7.30 -1.37
C PRO A 4 -25.79 -7.81 -1.23
N GLN A 5 -25.35 -8.64 -2.19
CA GLN A 5 -23.94 -9.00 -2.33
C GLN A 5 -23.18 -7.75 -2.78
N LEU A 6 -22.33 -7.21 -1.91
CA LEU A 6 -21.41 -6.12 -2.25
C LEU A 6 -20.45 -6.65 -3.33
N LYS A 7 -20.52 -6.06 -4.53
CA LYS A 7 -19.79 -6.48 -5.75
C LYS A 7 -18.45 -5.77 -5.94
N GLU A 8 -18.03 -4.93 -5.01
CA GLU A 8 -16.81 -4.12 -5.14
C GLU A 8 -15.58 -4.90 -4.67
N HIS A 9 -14.63 -5.10 -5.59
CA HIS A 9 -13.32 -5.65 -5.27
C HIS A 9 -12.44 -4.54 -4.67
N ASP A 10 -12.35 -4.50 -3.35
CA ASP A 10 -11.54 -3.53 -2.60
C ASP A 10 -10.06 -3.94 -2.47
N GLY A 11 -9.61 -4.99 -3.16
CA GLY A 11 -8.22 -5.43 -3.12
C GLY A 11 -7.29 -4.45 -3.86
N MET A 12 -6.19 -4.05 -3.20
CA MET A 12 -5.10 -3.27 -3.79
C MET A 12 -3.74 -3.92 -3.54
N THR A 13 -2.87 -3.89 -4.54
CA THR A 13 -1.50 -4.42 -4.42
C THR A 13 -0.56 -3.42 -3.74
N CYS A 14 0.05 -3.82 -2.63
CA CYS A 14 1.06 -3.05 -1.91
C CYS A 14 2.28 -2.78 -2.79
N ARG A 15 2.62 -1.50 -2.98
CA ARG A 15 3.77 -1.09 -3.81
C ARG A 15 5.13 -1.20 -3.10
N SER A 16 5.14 -1.72 -1.88
CA SER A 16 6.36 -2.10 -1.18
C SER A 16 6.62 -3.61 -1.27
N CYS A 17 5.70 -4.45 -0.77
CA CYS A 17 5.91 -5.91 -0.72
C CYS A 17 5.33 -6.69 -1.92
N GLY A 18 4.34 -6.16 -2.62
CA GLY A 18 3.68 -6.84 -3.74
C GLY A 18 2.46 -7.70 -3.37
N ASN A 19 2.10 -7.81 -2.09
CA ASN A 19 0.90 -8.52 -1.66
C ASN A 19 -0.37 -7.70 -1.96
N GLU A 20 -1.46 -8.38 -2.28
CA GLU A 20 -2.80 -7.78 -2.38
C GLU A 20 -3.48 -7.79 -1.02
N GLU A 21 -3.99 -6.64 -0.59
CA GLU A 21 -4.67 -6.46 0.69
C GLU A 21 -5.85 -5.50 0.52
N ARG A 22 -6.72 -5.41 1.53
CA ARG A 22 -7.87 -4.52 1.52
C ARG A 22 -7.43 -3.05 1.47
N ALA A 23 -7.90 -2.31 0.47
CA ALA A 23 -7.56 -0.92 0.24
C ALA A 23 -7.87 -0.04 1.45
N SER A 24 -9.01 -0.29 2.11
CA SER A 24 -9.44 0.47 3.28
C SER A 24 -8.52 0.32 4.50
N GLU A 25 -7.66 -0.71 4.54
CA GLU A 25 -6.83 -1.03 5.70
C GLU A 25 -5.37 -0.56 5.55
N GLY A 26 -4.94 -0.22 4.33
CA GLY A 26 -3.58 0.25 4.09
C GLY A 26 -3.41 1.76 4.24
N TYR A 27 -2.18 2.20 4.07
CA TYR A 27 -1.75 3.58 4.23
C TYR A 27 -1.06 4.08 2.95
N PRO A 28 -1.14 5.39 2.64
CA PRO A 28 -0.47 5.94 1.48
C PRO A 28 1.04 6.05 1.68
N CYS A 29 1.80 5.82 0.61
CA CYS A 29 3.22 6.18 0.52
C CYS A 29 3.40 7.68 0.79
N SER A 30 4.35 8.04 1.66
CA SER A 30 4.60 9.43 2.07
C SER A 30 5.02 10.37 0.94
N ASP A 31 5.52 9.85 -0.18
CA ASP A 31 6.01 10.66 -1.30
C ASP A 31 5.06 10.72 -2.49
N CYS A 32 4.32 9.64 -2.78
CA CYS A 32 3.51 9.55 -4.01
C CYS A 32 2.08 9.06 -3.81
N GLY A 33 1.64 8.86 -2.56
CA GLY A 33 0.27 8.47 -2.23
C GLY A 33 -0.12 7.03 -2.60
N THR A 34 0.77 6.25 -3.20
CA THR A 34 0.46 4.88 -3.62
C THR A 34 0.24 3.94 -2.43
N PHE A 35 -0.55 2.88 -2.63
CA PHE A 35 -0.95 1.97 -1.56
C PHE A 35 0.23 1.19 -0.94
N ILE A 36 0.30 1.20 0.38
CA ILE A 36 1.16 0.36 1.23
C ILE A 36 0.24 -0.41 2.18
N CYS A 37 0.36 -1.74 2.21
CA CYS A 37 -0.50 -2.56 3.06
C CYS A 37 -0.24 -2.36 4.55
N LEU A 38 -1.25 -2.69 5.37
CA LEU A 38 -1.21 -2.60 6.84
C LEU A 38 0.02 -3.28 7.45
N ILE A 39 0.39 -4.47 6.97
CA ILE A 39 1.56 -5.22 7.44
C ILE A 39 2.87 -4.46 7.19
N CYS A 40 3.01 -3.82 6.02
CA CYS A 40 4.17 -2.99 5.73
C CYS A 40 4.22 -1.75 6.64
N THR A 41 3.07 -1.13 6.90
CA THR A 41 2.97 -0.01 7.83
C THR A 41 3.39 -0.41 9.25
N PHE A 42 2.94 -1.55 9.78
CA PHE A 42 3.39 -2.06 11.08
C PHE A 42 4.90 -2.35 11.15
N ARG A 43 5.52 -2.66 10.00
CA ARG A 43 6.97 -2.85 9.88
C ARG A 43 7.73 -1.53 9.73
N GLY A 44 7.06 -0.38 9.81
CA GLY A 44 7.66 0.95 9.68
C GLY A 44 7.91 1.39 8.24
N VAL A 45 7.35 0.68 7.25
CA VAL A 45 7.49 1.07 5.84
C VAL A 45 6.55 2.23 5.54
N THR A 46 7.12 3.39 5.25
CA THR A 46 6.37 4.62 4.90
C THR A 46 6.46 4.98 3.42
N ARG A 47 7.34 4.31 2.66
CA ARG A 47 7.60 4.57 1.24
C ARG A 47 7.41 3.31 0.40
N CYS A 48 6.94 3.46 -0.83
CA CYS A 48 6.96 2.38 -1.81
C CYS A 48 8.41 2.13 -2.30
N LYS A 49 8.65 0.96 -2.91
CA LYS A 49 10.00 0.59 -3.42
C LYS A 49 10.62 1.69 -4.29
N THR A 50 9.86 2.20 -5.25
CA THR A 50 10.34 3.23 -6.18
C THR A 50 10.72 4.54 -5.47
N CYS A 51 9.97 4.96 -4.44
CA CYS A 51 10.30 6.17 -3.70
C CYS A 51 11.47 5.94 -2.74
N GLU A 52 11.58 4.74 -2.15
CA GLU A 52 12.73 4.37 -1.32
C GLU A 52 14.03 4.37 -2.14
N GLU A 53 14.02 3.82 -3.36
CA GLU A 53 15.17 3.83 -4.27
C GLU A 53 15.60 5.25 -4.64
N LYS A 54 14.66 6.14 -4.97
CA LYS A 54 14.96 7.56 -5.25
C LYS A 54 15.62 8.27 -4.08
N VAL A 55 15.22 7.95 -2.85
CA VAL A 55 15.84 8.52 -1.65
C VAL A 55 17.26 7.98 -1.49
N LYS A 56 17.44 6.66 -1.59
CA LYS A 56 18.76 6.01 -1.49
C LYS A 56 19.75 6.56 -2.52
N SER A 57 19.32 6.76 -3.77
CA SER A 57 20.17 7.31 -4.83
C SER A 57 20.60 8.77 -4.62
N LYS A 58 19.94 9.54 -3.73
CA LYS A 58 20.35 10.91 -3.38
C LYS A 58 21.30 10.97 -2.17
N LEU A 59 21.44 9.85 -1.46
CA LEU A 59 22.29 9.70 -0.27
C LEU A 59 23.60 8.98 -0.58
N ALA A 60 23.75 8.44 -1.79
CA ALA A 60 24.99 7.87 -2.34
C ALA A 60 25.80 8.95 -3.06
#